data_AF-A0A975B3U6-F1
#
_entry.id   AF-A0A975B3U6-F1
#
_cell.length_a   1.000
_cell.length_b   1.000
_cell.length_c   1.000
_cell.angle_alpha   90.00
_cell.angle_beta   90.00
_cell.angle_gamma   90.00
#
_symmetry.space_group_name_H-M   'P 1'
#
loop_
_entity.id
_entity.type
_entity.pdbx_description
1 polymer ?
#
loop_
_entity_poly.entity_id
_entity_poly.type
_entity_poly.pdbx_seq_one_letter_code
_entity_poly.pdbx_strand_id
1 'polypeptide(L)'
;MEKNKSKPKTRWHRLLGRMFKELLVPAGITVLTDVPVMSEPPEADILLLKKAQSRWTKEQKERLPDGIRDSGAKHILIEFKYSESINENVFRQVLCYDYLYKSGQELKDHEVQTFLTAAKTPRETTLKEFEYFPSEKSGVYHSKNLFLKNIPLILLNELSDKPHNAWIKCFASG
;
A
#
# COMPACT_ATOMS: atom_id res chain seq x y z
N MET A 1 5.91 -36.62 13.40
CA MET A 1 6.35 -35.47 12.58
C MET A 1 6.35 -34.24 13.48
N GLU A 2 7.51 -33.79 13.92
CA GLU A 2 7.63 -32.52 14.64
C GLU A 2 7.31 -31.37 13.68
N LYS A 3 6.32 -30.55 14.04
CA LYS A 3 6.08 -29.27 13.37
C LYS A 3 7.31 -28.39 13.58
N ASN A 4 8.06 -28.15 12.52
CA ASN A 4 9.10 -27.13 12.47
C ASN A 4 8.47 -25.80 12.93
N LYS A 5 8.80 -25.34 14.15
CA LYS A 5 8.39 -24.02 14.63
C LYS A 5 9.16 -22.98 13.82
N SER A 6 8.53 -22.43 12.78
CA SER A 6 9.10 -21.32 12.05
C SER A 6 9.36 -20.15 13.01
N LYS A 7 10.50 -19.47 12.84
CA LYS A 7 10.79 -18.25 13.61
C LYS A 7 9.64 -17.25 13.42
N PRO A 8 9.20 -16.54 14.47
CA PRO A 8 8.15 -15.54 14.35
C PRO A 8 8.56 -14.49 13.31
N LYS A 9 7.77 -14.36 12.24
CA LYS A 9 7.98 -13.38 11.18
C LYS A 9 7.66 -12.00 11.77
N THR A 10 8.57 -11.03 11.61
CA THR A 10 8.31 -9.64 12.03
C THR A 10 7.09 -9.11 11.27
N ARG A 11 6.07 -8.64 12.01
CA ARG A 11 4.84 -8.07 11.44
C ARG A 11 5.08 -6.62 11.00
N TRP A 12 5.82 -6.45 9.91
CA TRP A 12 6.25 -5.15 9.39
C TRP A 12 5.10 -4.20 9.10
N HIS A 13 3.95 -4.72 8.65
CA HIS A 13 2.73 -3.94 8.46
C HIS A 13 2.21 -3.31 9.74
N ARG A 14 2.40 -3.95 10.91
CA ARG A 14 2.00 -3.37 12.20
C ARG A 14 2.92 -2.24 12.63
N LEU A 15 4.21 -2.35 12.34
CA LEU A 15 5.16 -1.26 12.59
C LEU A 15 4.85 -0.06 11.68
N LEU A 16 4.66 -0.33 10.39
CA LEU A 16 4.24 0.67 9.41
C LEU A 16 2.91 1.32 9.83
N GLY A 17 1.93 0.51 10.23
CA GLY A 17 0.62 0.98 10.69
C GLY A 17 0.70 1.81 11.97
N ARG A 18 1.63 1.52 12.89
CA ARG A 18 1.89 2.38 14.06
C ARG A 18 2.45 3.73 13.62
N MET A 19 3.44 3.76 12.72
CA MET A 19 3.97 5.02 12.18
C MET A 19 2.88 5.86 11.50
N PHE A 20 2.03 5.22 10.69
CA PHE A 20 0.87 5.90 10.10
C PHE A 20 -0.10 6.45 11.16
N LYS A 21 -0.38 5.70 12.24
CA LYS A 21 -1.24 6.17 13.32
C LYS A 21 -0.68 7.43 13.97
N GLU A 22 0.59 7.42 14.35
CA GLU A 22 1.25 8.56 14.99
C GLU A 22 1.22 9.82 14.12
N LEU A 23 1.42 9.67 12.80
CA LEU A 23 1.45 10.81 11.88
C LEU A 23 0.06 11.30 11.48
N LEU A 24 -0.87 10.38 11.21
CA LEU A 24 -2.10 10.71 10.50
C LEU A 24 -3.33 10.84 11.39
N VAL A 25 -3.38 10.17 12.55
CA VAL A 25 -4.51 10.32 13.48
C VAL A 25 -4.62 11.75 14.02
N PRO A 26 -3.52 12.43 14.42
CA PRO A 26 -3.58 13.85 14.77
C PRO A 26 -4.04 14.75 13.60
N ALA A 27 -3.87 14.30 12.36
CA ALA A 27 -4.33 14.97 11.14
C ALA A 27 -5.81 14.68 10.79
N GLY A 28 -6.53 13.95 11.65
CA GLY A 28 -7.92 13.55 11.43
C GLY A 28 -8.12 12.42 10.41
N ILE A 29 -7.08 11.61 10.13
CA ILE A 29 -7.19 10.42 9.28
C ILE A 29 -7.30 9.19 10.16
N THR A 30 -8.29 8.35 9.89
CA THR A 30 -8.41 7.06 10.59
C THR A 30 -7.47 6.05 9.96
N VAL A 31 -6.66 5.39 10.78
CA VAL A 31 -5.72 4.34 10.35
C VAL A 31 -6.08 3.01 11.00
N LEU A 32 -6.41 2.03 10.18
CA LEU A 32 -6.73 0.67 10.60
C LEU A 32 -5.67 -0.30 10.08
N THR A 33 -5.31 -1.26 10.94
CA THR A 33 -4.39 -2.37 10.67
C THR A 33 -5.17 -3.67 10.83
N ASP A 34 -4.76 -4.74 10.17
CA ASP A 34 -5.41 -6.05 10.27
C ASP A 34 -6.91 -5.96 9.89
N VAL A 35 -7.23 -5.24 8.80
CA VAL A 35 -8.61 -5.07 8.34
C VAL A 35 -9.16 -6.43 7.89
N PRO A 36 -10.31 -6.89 8.42
CA PRO A 36 -10.92 -8.13 7.97
C PRO A 36 -11.49 -7.92 6.56
N VAL A 37 -10.69 -8.24 5.55
CA VAL A 37 -11.16 -8.29 4.14
C VAL A 37 -11.87 -9.61 3.85
N MET A 38 -11.69 -10.61 4.71
CA MET A 38 -12.36 -11.91 4.71
C MET A 38 -12.66 -12.33 6.16
N SER A 39 -13.50 -13.35 6.35
CA SER A 39 -13.84 -13.93 7.66
C SER A 39 -12.61 -14.51 8.38
N GLU A 40 -11.67 -15.08 7.62
CA GLU A 40 -10.37 -15.58 8.07
C GLU A 40 -9.30 -15.15 7.05
N PRO A 41 -8.86 -13.88 7.07
CA PRO A 41 -7.88 -13.42 6.10
C PRO A 41 -6.51 -14.03 6.45
N PRO A 42 -5.74 -14.55 5.47
CA PRO A 42 -4.33 -14.83 5.69
C PRO A 42 -3.67 -13.53 6.16
N GLU A 43 -2.83 -13.56 7.21
CA GLU A 43 -2.23 -12.39 7.88
C GLU A 43 -2.03 -11.21 6.92
N ALA A 44 -3.05 -10.35 6.78
CA ALA A 44 -3.08 -9.42 5.66
C ALA A 44 -2.33 -8.17 6.06
N ASP A 45 -1.28 -7.85 5.31
CA ASP A 45 -0.42 -6.68 5.49
C ASP A 45 -1.13 -5.37 5.06
N ILE A 46 -2.46 -5.33 5.16
CA ILE A 46 -3.31 -4.26 4.65
C ILE A 46 -3.45 -3.17 5.71
N LEU A 47 -3.06 -1.96 5.34
CA LEU A 47 -3.41 -0.75 6.05
C LEU A 47 -4.57 -0.05 5.35
N LEU A 48 -5.54 0.39 6.12
CA LEU A 48 -6.66 1.17 5.62
C LEU A 48 -6.64 2.58 6.20
N LEU A 49 -6.50 3.55 5.31
CA LEU A 49 -6.66 4.97 5.64
C LEU A 49 -8.07 5.40 5.23
N LYS A 50 -8.85 5.92 6.18
CA LYS A 50 -10.15 6.54 5.89
C LYS A 50 -10.07 8.04 6.14
N LYS A 51 -10.50 8.82 5.16
CA LYS A 51 -10.68 10.27 5.30
C LYS A 51 -12.15 10.64 5.43
N ALA A 52 -12.43 11.65 6.24
CA ALA A 52 -13.77 12.19 6.39
C ALA A 52 -14.19 13.07 5.19
N GLN A 53 -13.22 13.74 4.55
CA GLN A 53 -13.46 14.72 3.48
C GLN A 53 -13.02 14.20 2.12
N SER A 54 -13.55 14.76 1.02
CA SER A 54 -13.23 14.31 -0.35
C SER A 54 -11.82 14.67 -0.84
N ARG A 55 -11.09 15.56 -0.16
CA ARG A 55 -9.72 15.97 -0.51
C ARG A 55 -8.82 15.98 0.72
N TRP A 56 -7.54 15.68 0.52
CA TRP A 56 -6.53 15.83 1.56
C TRP A 56 -6.33 17.32 1.88
N THR A 57 -6.30 17.66 3.17
CA THR A 57 -5.86 18.98 3.64
C THR A 57 -4.37 19.18 3.36
N LYS A 58 -3.88 20.42 3.43
CA LYS A 58 -2.45 20.72 3.28
C LYS A 58 -1.61 19.93 4.28
N GLU A 59 -2.01 19.95 5.55
CA GLU A 59 -1.37 19.21 6.64
C GLU A 59 -1.34 17.70 6.38
N GLN A 60 -2.46 17.12 5.91
CA GLN A 60 -2.53 15.69 5.56
C GLN A 60 -1.58 15.36 4.41
N LYS A 61 -1.53 16.21 3.37
CA LYS A 61 -0.62 16.03 2.24
C LYS A 61 0.85 16.09 2.66
N GLU A 62 1.21 16.88 3.66
CA GLU A 62 2.58 16.97 4.18
C GLU A 62 3.02 15.71 4.94
N ARG A 63 2.07 14.88 5.38
CA ARG A 63 2.33 13.63 6.13
C ARG A 63 2.16 12.37 5.29
N LEU A 64 1.54 12.46 4.12
CA LEU A 64 1.30 11.34 3.20
C LEU A 64 2.41 11.27 2.13
N PRO A 65 2.91 10.07 1.80
CA PRO A 65 3.94 9.93 0.78
C PRO A 65 3.38 10.17 -0.63
N ASP A 66 4.28 10.41 -1.58
CA ASP A 66 3.95 10.47 -3.00
C ASP A 66 3.18 9.22 -3.47
N GLY A 67 2.26 9.39 -4.41
CA GLY A 67 1.29 8.35 -4.80
C GLY A 67 0.04 8.42 -3.93
N ILE A 68 0.16 8.17 -2.61
CA ILE A 68 -0.99 8.18 -1.69
C ILE A 68 -1.57 9.59 -1.55
N ARG A 69 -0.71 10.60 -1.35
CA ARG A 69 -1.14 12.01 -1.19
C ARG A 69 -1.82 12.62 -2.41
N ASP A 70 -1.73 11.94 -3.55
CA ASP A 70 -2.31 12.36 -4.84
C ASP A 70 -3.66 11.70 -5.11
N SER A 71 -4.01 10.66 -4.34
CA SER A 71 -5.28 9.96 -4.50
C SER A 71 -6.46 10.82 -4.03
N GLY A 72 -7.52 10.82 -4.85
CA GLY A 72 -8.83 11.39 -4.50
C GLY A 72 -9.73 10.44 -3.70
N ALA A 73 -9.38 9.16 -3.56
CA ALA A 73 -10.23 8.15 -2.93
C ALA A 73 -10.42 8.38 -1.42
N LYS A 74 -11.58 7.98 -0.89
CA LYS A 74 -11.94 8.07 0.54
C LYS A 74 -11.31 6.98 1.39
N HIS A 75 -11.10 5.82 0.77
CA HIS A 75 -10.48 4.66 1.36
C HIS A 75 -9.18 4.39 0.62
N ILE A 76 -8.07 4.37 1.35
CA ILE A 76 -6.79 3.95 0.80
C ILE A 76 -6.44 2.60 1.40
N LEU A 77 -6.35 1.57 0.56
CA LEU A 77 -5.82 0.27 0.94
C LEU A 77 -4.34 0.22 0.56
N ILE A 78 -3.50 -0.26 1.47
CA ILE A 78 -2.06 -0.37 1.23
C ILE A 78 -1.66 -1.81 1.54
N GLU A 79 -1.33 -2.58 0.52
CA GLU A 79 -0.68 -3.88 0.66
C GLU A 79 0.84 -3.66 0.74
N PHE A 80 1.45 -3.98 1.88
CA PHE A 80 2.87 -3.72 2.11
C PHE A 80 3.74 -4.98 2.03
N LYS A 81 4.63 -5.03 1.04
CA LYS A 81 5.63 -6.10 0.88
C LYS A 81 7.00 -5.65 1.36
N TYR A 82 7.35 -6.05 2.59
CA TYR A 82 8.66 -5.73 3.16
C TYR A 82 9.76 -6.68 2.67
N SER A 83 9.68 -7.97 3.01
CA SER A 83 10.76 -8.93 2.70
C SER A 83 10.60 -9.63 1.35
N GLU A 84 9.37 -9.70 0.87
CA GLU A 84 8.95 -10.50 -0.29
C GLU A 84 9.09 -9.66 -1.58
N SER A 85 9.69 -10.25 -2.61
CA SER A 85 9.70 -9.65 -3.94
C SER A 85 8.30 -9.72 -4.56
N ILE A 86 7.91 -8.66 -5.26
CA ILE A 86 6.66 -8.64 -6.03
C ILE A 86 6.75 -9.69 -7.15
N ASN A 87 5.66 -10.43 -7.32
CA ASN A 87 5.46 -11.45 -8.34
C ASN A 87 3.95 -11.58 -8.65
N GLU A 88 3.59 -12.49 -9.56
CA GLU A 88 2.20 -12.71 -9.97
C GLU A 88 1.24 -12.98 -8.80
N ASN A 89 1.65 -13.76 -7.79
CA ASN A 89 0.80 -14.08 -6.65
C ASN A 89 0.48 -12.84 -5.82
N VAL A 90 1.43 -11.91 -5.69
CA VAL A 90 1.20 -10.62 -5.01
C VAL A 90 0.15 -9.79 -5.77
N PHE A 91 0.19 -9.79 -7.10
CA PHE A 91 -0.80 -9.10 -7.92
C PHE A 91 -2.20 -9.73 -7.81
N ARG A 92 -2.29 -11.06 -7.83
CA ARG A 92 -3.56 -11.77 -7.60
C ARG A 92 -4.12 -11.46 -6.22
N GLN A 93 -3.26 -11.44 -5.19
CA GLN A 93 -3.65 -11.12 -3.81
C GLN A 93 -4.19 -9.70 -3.69
N VAL A 94 -3.48 -8.69 -4.19
CA VAL A 94 -3.91 -7.28 -4.07
C VAL A 94 -5.21 -7.01 -4.84
N LEU A 95 -5.41 -7.65 -6.00
CA LEU A 95 -6.67 -7.58 -6.75
C LEU A 95 -7.84 -8.21 -5.97
N CYS A 96 -7.59 -9.37 -5.34
CA CYS A 96 -8.58 -10.02 -4.50
C CYS A 96 -8.98 -9.13 -3.32
N TYR A 97 -8.00 -8.52 -2.66
CA TYR A 97 -8.25 -7.60 -1.54
C TYR A 97 -9.01 -6.34 -1.96
N ASP A 98 -8.65 -5.73 -3.09
CA ASP A 98 -9.35 -4.58 -3.64
C ASP A 98 -10.82 -4.90 -3.91
N TYR A 99 -11.08 -6.01 -4.61
CA TYR A 99 -12.42 -6.46 -4.95
C TYR A 99 -13.26 -6.76 -3.71
N LEU A 100 -12.75 -7.58 -2.78
CA LEU A 100 -13.49 -8.01 -1.60
C LEU A 100 -13.77 -6.86 -0.65
N TYR A 101 -12.82 -5.94 -0.45
CA TYR A 101 -13.04 -4.77 0.40
C TYR A 101 -14.13 -3.86 -0.19
N LYS A 102 -14.08 -3.58 -1.50
CA LYS A 102 -15.12 -2.79 -2.17
C LYS A 102 -16.49 -3.46 -2.06
N SER A 103 -16.55 -4.76 -2.35
CA SER A 103 -17.80 -5.52 -2.32
C SER A 103 -18.37 -5.61 -0.91
N GLY A 104 -17.57 -5.95 0.09
CA GLY A 104 -18.01 -6.08 1.47
C GLY A 104 -18.34 -4.76 2.17
N GLN A 105 -18.02 -3.61 1.55
CA GLN A 105 -18.37 -2.27 2.05
C GLN A 105 -19.32 -1.53 1.12
N GLU A 106 -19.79 -2.16 0.03
CA GLU A 106 -20.67 -1.57 -0.99
C GLU A 106 -20.11 -0.25 -1.59
N LEU A 107 -18.78 -0.18 -1.74
CA LEU A 107 -18.07 1.03 -2.22
C LEU A 107 -17.88 1.00 -3.75
N LYS A 108 -17.94 2.19 -4.38
CA LYS A 108 -17.65 2.35 -5.81
C LYS A 108 -16.14 2.40 -6.08
N ASP A 109 -15.75 2.11 -7.31
CA ASP A 109 -14.34 2.09 -7.72
C ASP A 109 -13.57 3.37 -7.42
N HIS A 110 -14.21 4.54 -7.55
CA HIS A 110 -13.55 5.83 -7.27
C HIS A 110 -13.45 6.16 -5.78
N GLU A 111 -14.13 5.41 -4.91
CA GLU A 111 -14.10 5.63 -3.46
C GLU A 111 -12.94 4.92 -2.78
N VAL A 112 -12.33 3.94 -3.46
CA VAL A 112 -11.21 3.14 -2.96
C VAL A 112 -10.02 3.23 -3.92
N GLN A 113 -8.84 3.53 -3.39
CA GLN A 113 -7.59 3.40 -4.11
C GLN A 113 -6.70 2.41 -3.38
N THR A 114 -6.37 1.30 -4.05
CA THR A 114 -5.45 0.30 -3.51
C THR A 114 -4.05 0.57 -4.06
N PHE A 115 -3.05 0.54 -3.18
CA PHE A 115 -1.63 0.67 -3.50
C PHE A 115 -0.89 -0.60 -3.13
N LEU A 116 -0.02 -1.05 -4.03
CA LEU A 116 1.01 -2.03 -3.69
C LEU A 116 2.27 -1.24 -3.30
N THR A 117 2.75 -1.43 -2.08
CA THR A 117 3.98 -0.75 -1.60
C THR A 117 5.05 -1.78 -1.33
N ALA A 118 6.25 -1.60 -1.89
CA ALA A 118 7.35 -2.53 -1.72
C ALA A 118 8.59 -1.85 -1.14
N ALA A 119 9.19 -2.51 -0.16
CA ALA A 119 10.47 -2.11 0.40
C ALA A 119 11.63 -2.46 -0.53
N LYS A 120 11.50 -3.52 -1.33
CA LYS A 120 12.49 -3.99 -2.31
C LYS A 120 12.06 -3.67 -3.73
N THR A 121 13.00 -3.24 -4.57
CA THR A 121 12.77 -3.09 -6.01
C THR A 121 12.45 -4.46 -6.64
N PRO A 122 11.33 -4.61 -7.35
CA PRO A 122 11.03 -5.81 -8.13
C PRO A 122 12.04 -6.00 -9.27
N ARG A 123 12.12 -7.20 -9.82
CA ARG A 123 12.92 -7.42 -11.04
C ARG A 123 12.33 -6.60 -12.18
N GLU A 124 13.19 -6.02 -13.01
CA GLU A 124 12.76 -5.28 -14.21
C GLU A 124 11.84 -6.12 -15.12
N THR A 125 12.11 -7.42 -15.23
CA THR A 125 11.27 -8.35 -15.98
C THR A 125 9.85 -8.40 -15.44
N THR A 126 9.68 -8.38 -14.11
CA THR A 126 8.35 -8.33 -13.47
C THR A 126 7.65 -7.01 -13.75
N LEU A 127 8.34 -5.87 -13.64
CA LEU A 127 7.72 -4.58 -13.99
C LEU A 127 7.26 -4.54 -15.44
N LYS A 128 8.10 -5.04 -16.37
CA LYS A 128 7.79 -5.10 -17.80
C LYS A 128 6.63 -6.04 -18.12
N GLU A 129 6.63 -7.24 -17.54
CA GLU A 129 5.59 -8.26 -17.76
C GLU A 129 4.20 -7.79 -17.31
N PHE A 130 4.15 -7.08 -16.17
CA PHE A 130 2.90 -6.49 -15.65
C PHE A 130 2.68 -5.04 -16.10
N GLU A 131 3.45 -4.58 -17.09
CA GLU A 131 3.31 -3.29 -17.75
C GLU A 131 3.32 -2.08 -16.80
N TYR A 132 4.11 -2.13 -15.73
CA TYR A 132 4.35 -1.00 -14.83
C TYR A 132 5.41 -0.06 -15.41
N PHE A 133 5.04 1.22 -15.50
CA PHE A 133 5.90 2.30 -15.97
C PHE A 133 6.06 3.37 -14.90
N PRO A 134 7.24 4.01 -14.80
CA PRO A 134 7.43 5.12 -13.87
C PRO A 134 6.49 6.27 -14.21
N SER A 135 6.00 6.93 -13.17
CA SER A 135 5.25 8.19 -13.28
C SER A 135 6.19 9.39 -13.24
N GLU A 136 5.64 10.60 -13.29
CA GLU A 136 6.39 11.85 -13.05
C GLU A 136 6.98 11.92 -11.62
N LYS A 137 6.47 11.10 -10.69
CA LYS A 137 6.96 11.02 -9.31
C LYS A 137 7.88 9.83 -9.14
N SER A 138 9.12 10.11 -8.76
CA SER A 138 10.12 9.10 -8.43
C SER A 138 9.57 8.08 -7.42
N GLY A 139 9.74 6.79 -7.73
CA GLY A 139 9.26 5.68 -6.92
C GLY A 139 7.77 5.36 -7.05
N VAL A 140 7.01 6.10 -7.86
CA VAL A 140 5.58 5.80 -8.12
C VAL A 140 5.42 5.31 -9.55
N TYR A 141 4.80 4.15 -9.70
CA TYR A 141 4.61 3.45 -10.98
C TYR A 141 3.13 3.19 -11.24
N HIS A 142 2.75 3.25 -12.52
CA HIS A 142 1.40 2.91 -12.99
C HIS A 142 1.45 1.81 -14.03
N SER A 143 0.50 0.89 -13.93
CA SER A 143 0.36 -0.21 -14.88
C SER A 143 -0.49 0.20 -16.08
N LYS A 144 -0.14 -0.28 -17.28
CA LYS A 144 -1.04 -0.28 -18.45
C LYS A 144 -1.87 -1.56 -18.58
N ASN A 145 -1.52 -2.61 -17.84
CA ASN A 145 -2.29 -3.84 -17.79
C ASN A 145 -3.72 -3.58 -17.30
N LEU A 146 -4.71 -4.14 -17.99
CA LEU A 146 -6.14 -3.89 -17.76
C LEU A 146 -6.58 -4.13 -16.30
N PHE A 147 -6.05 -5.17 -15.66
CA PHE A 147 -6.41 -5.54 -14.30
C PHE A 147 -5.69 -4.67 -13.26
N LEU A 148 -4.46 -4.25 -13.54
CA LEU A 148 -3.58 -3.56 -12.59
C LEU A 148 -3.52 -2.04 -12.77
N LYS A 149 -4.14 -1.48 -13.82
CA LYS A 149 -4.12 -0.04 -14.12
C LYS A 149 -4.59 0.86 -12.96
N ASN A 150 -5.41 0.30 -12.07
CA ASN A 150 -5.94 0.98 -10.90
C ASN A 150 -5.17 0.64 -9.60
N ILE A 151 -4.05 -0.08 -9.66
CA ILE A 151 -3.22 -0.44 -8.51
C ILE A 151 -1.82 0.16 -8.69
N PRO A 152 -1.59 1.43 -8.29
CA PRO A 152 -0.27 2.03 -8.35
C PRO A 152 0.72 1.26 -7.47
N LEU A 153 1.95 1.15 -7.96
CA LEU A 153 3.06 0.55 -7.25
C LEU A 153 3.95 1.67 -6.68
N ILE A 154 4.27 1.58 -5.38
CA ILE A 154 5.19 2.49 -4.70
C ILE A 154 6.44 1.72 -4.29
N LEU A 155 7.59 2.12 -4.83
CA LEU A 155 8.91 1.59 -4.48
C LEU A 155 9.60 2.54 -3.50
N LEU A 156 9.74 2.09 -2.25
CA LEU A 156 10.15 2.97 -1.15
C LEU A 156 11.57 3.51 -1.31
N ASN A 157 12.49 2.71 -1.85
CA ASN A 157 13.88 3.10 -2.08
C ASN A 157 14.03 4.15 -3.20
N GLU A 158 13.05 4.25 -4.10
CA GLU A 158 13.07 5.17 -5.25
C GLU A 158 12.26 6.45 -5.01
N LEU A 159 11.55 6.57 -3.88
CA LEU A 159 10.85 7.79 -3.52
C LEU A 159 11.82 8.97 -3.40
N SER A 160 11.40 10.15 -3.88
CA SER A 160 12.22 11.37 -3.79
C SER A 160 12.52 11.78 -2.34
N ASP A 161 13.66 12.44 -2.12
CA ASP A 161 14.11 12.96 -0.81
C ASP A 161 13.35 14.23 -0.40
N LYS A 162 12.02 14.08 -0.26
CA LYS A 162 11.13 15.12 0.22
C LYS A 162 10.64 14.80 1.64
N PRO A 163 10.38 15.80 2.49
CA PRO A 163 10.00 15.57 3.89
C PRO A 163 8.83 14.60 4.08
N HIS A 164 7.82 14.66 3.22
CA HIS A 164 6.63 13.80 3.29
C HIS A 164 6.89 12.33 2.91
N ASN A 165 8.03 12.03 2.26
CA ASN A 165 8.46 10.66 1.96
C ASN A 165 9.45 10.13 3.00
N ALA A 166 10.16 11.00 3.72
CA ALA A 166 11.31 10.63 4.54
C ALA A 166 11.00 9.50 5.53
N TRP A 167 9.86 9.57 6.22
CA TRP A 167 9.49 8.60 7.25
C TRP A 167 9.18 7.22 6.66
N ILE A 168 8.58 7.14 5.46
CA ILE A 168 8.24 5.86 4.83
C ILE A 168 9.48 5.23 4.18
N LYS A 169 10.42 6.06 3.70
CA LYS A 169 11.72 5.59 3.20
C LYS A 169 12.55 4.86 4.27
N CYS A 170 12.29 5.07 5.56
CA CYS A 170 12.91 4.28 6.63
C CYS A 170 12.57 2.78 6.59
N PHE A 171 11.50 2.40 5.87
CA PHE A 171 11.12 1.01 5.65
C PHE A 171 11.68 0.45 4.33
N ALA A 172 12.39 1.24 3.53
CA ALA A 172 13.05 0.75 2.33
C ALA A 172 14.14 -0.26 2.68
N SER A 173 14.35 -1.23 1.80
CA SER A 173 15.43 -2.21 1.92
C SER A 173 16.13 -2.34 0.57
N GLY A 174 17.47 -2.40 0.60
CA GLY A 174 18.29 -2.71 -0.56
C GLY A 174 18.10 -4.13 -1.08
#